data_AF-A0A9E2RF74-F1
#
_entry.id   AF-A0A9E2RF74-F1
#
_cell.length_a   1.000
_cell.length_b   1.000
_cell.length_c   1.000
_cell.angle_alpha   90.00
_cell.angle_beta   90.00
_cell.angle_gamma   90.00
#
_symmetry.space_group_name_H-M   'P 1'
#
loop_
_entity.id
_entity.type
_entity.pdbx_description
1 polymer ?
#
loop_
_entity_poly.entity_id
_entity_poly.type
_entity_poly.pdbx_seq_one_letter_code
_entity_poly.pdbx_strand_id
1 'polypeptide(L)'
;MRAAFYTASGRTMTARTLVLILLGASWGTAWAADPPCDKYPVAKQTKCAAIWKALNQEDGPSIAQFGLAQLKRREEGKINAEQHLAENMTFIKQSTQKRLERLDARMEKE
;
A
#
# COMPACT_ATOMS: atom_id res chain seq x y z
N MET A 1 -46.72 16.36 -40.55
CA MET A 1 -45.29 16.09 -40.85
C MET A 1 -44.49 16.12 -39.55
N ARG A 2 -43.74 15.03 -39.30
CA ARG A 2 -42.57 14.84 -38.41
C ARG A 2 -42.67 15.17 -36.91
N ALA A 3 -42.59 14.07 -36.13
CA ALA A 3 -42.22 14.01 -34.73
C ALA A 3 -40.74 14.34 -34.50
N ALA A 4 -40.40 14.74 -33.27
CA ALA A 4 -39.05 14.61 -32.73
C ALA A 4 -39.16 14.17 -31.25
N PHE A 5 -39.04 12.86 -31.04
CA PHE A 5 -38.71 12.28 -29.76
C PHE A 5 -37.25 12.59 -29.45
N TYR A 6 -36.96 13.24 -28.32
CA TYR A 6 -35.63 13.26 -27.74
C TYR A 6 -35.59 12.25 -26.58
N THR A 7 -34.92 11.13 -26.81
CA THR A 7 -34.67 10.07 -25.85
C THR A 7 -33.53 10.48 -24.92
N ALA A 8 -33.83 10.59 -23.62
CA ALA A 8 -32.83 10.76 -22.56
C ALA A 8 -32.17 9.40 -22.26
N SER A 9 -31.01 9.12 -22.86
CA SER A 9 -30.22 7.91 -22.61
C SER A 9 -28.75 8.24 -22.36
N GLY A 10 -28.45 8.86 -21.21
CA GLY A 10 -27.06 9.20 -20.86
C GLY A 10 -26.69 9.11 -19.37
N ARG A 11 -27.66 8.92 -18.47
CA ARG A 11 -27.39 9.05 -17.01
C ARG A 11 -26.95 7.75 -16.33
N THR A 12 -27.22 6.59 -16.91
CA THR A 12 -26.91 5.27 -16.30
C THR A 12 -25.55 4.70 -16.70
N MET A 13 -24.98 5.14 -17.83
CA MET A 13 -23.71 4.61 -18.34
C MET A 13 -22.50 5.16 -17.55
N THR A 14 -22.57 6.40 -17.09
CA THR A 14 -21.48 7.05 -16.34
C THR A 14 -21.28 6.47 -14.94
N ALA A 15 -22.34 6.07 -14.25
CA ALA A 15 -22.26 5.52 -12.90
C ALA A 15 -21.56 4.15 -12.85
N ARG A 16 -21.77 3.29 -13.86
CA ARG A 16 -21.16 1.95 -13.90
C ARG A 16 -19.67 1.98 -14.20
N THR A 17 -19.22 2.93 -15.03
CA THR A 17 -17.80 3.09 -15.36
C THR A 17 -16.98 3.58 -14.16
N LEU A 18 -17.54 4.47 -13.33
CA LEU A 18 -16.89 4.97 -12.11
C LEU A 18 -16.66 3.88 -11.06
N VAL A 19 -17.61 2.93 -10.91
CA VAL A 19 -17.49 1.82 -9.94
C VAL A 19 -16.36 0.85 -10.34
N LEU A 20 -16.16 0.58 -11.63
CA LEU A 20 -15.08 -0.28 -12.12
C LEU A 20 -13.68 0.34 -11.92
N ILE A 21 -13.57 1.66 -12.07
CA ILE A 21 -12.30 2.39 -11.85
C ILE A 21 -11.93 2.38 -10.35
N LEU A 22 -12.92 2.50 -9.45
CA LEU A 22 -12.70 2.48 -8.01
C LEU A 22 -12.34 1.08 -7.48
N LEU A 23 -12.89 0.02 -8.06
CA LEU A 23 -12.57 -1.37 -7.69
C LEU A 23 -11.21 -1.84 -8.24
N GLY A 24 -10.85 -1.42 -9.47
CA GLY A 24 -9.61 -1.86 -10.13
C GLY A 24 -8.32 -1.19 -9.61
N ALA A 25 -8.43 -0.07 -8.90
CA ALA A 25 -7.27 0.72 -8.43
C ALA A 25 -6.80 0.39 -7.01
N SER A 26 -7.47 -0.51 -6.28
CA SER A 26 -7.22 -0.69 -4.83
C SER A 26 -6.15 -1.72 -4.47
N TRP A 27 -5.54 -2.40 -5.44
CA TRP A 27 -4.28 -3.12 -5.22
C TRP A 27 -3.16 -2.38 -5.92
N GLY A 28 -3.02 -1.10 -5.57
CA GLY A 28 -1.78 -0.39 -5.85
C GLY A 28 -0.63 -1.29 -5.41
N THR A 29 0.28 -1.55 -6.33
CA THR A 29 1.64 -1.94 -6.01
C THR A 29 2.20 -0.82 -5.15
N ALA A 30 1.86 -0.82 -3.86
CA ALA A 30 2.52 0.02 -2.88
C ALA A 30 3.99 -0.23 -3.13
N TRP A 31 4.69 0.78 -3.64
CA TRP A 31 6.09 0.68 -4.01
C TRP A 31 6.84 0.29 -2.75
N ALA A 32 7.02 -1.02 -2.55
CA ALA A 32 8.01 -1.51 -1.66
C ALA A 32 9.29 -0.86 -2.19
N ALA A 33 9.97 -0.09 -1.33
CA ALA A 33 11.30 0.41 -1.65
C ALA A 33 12.09 -0.74 -2.28
N ASP A 34 12.90 -0.42 -3.30
CA ASP A 34 13.64 -1.43 -4.06
C ASP A 34 14.25 -2.44 -3.08
N PRO A 35 14.03 -3.74 -3.31
CA PRO A 35 14.48 -4.75 -2.37
C PRO A 35 15.99 -4.61 -2.22
N PRO A 36 16.55 -4.60 -0.99
CA PRO A 36 17.98 -4.39 -0.77
C PRO A 36 18.77 -5.68 -1.08
N CYS A 37 18.59 -6.21 -2.29
CA CYS A 37 19.10 -7.50 -2.72
C CYS A 37 20.51 -7.43 -3.29
N ASP A 38 21.01 -6.24 -3.65
CA ASP A 38 22.34 -6.06 -4.21
C ASP A 38 23.46 -6.49 -3.25
N LYS A 39 23.17 -6.59 -1.95
CA LYS A 39 24.09 -7.14 -0.95
C LYS A 39 24.30 -8.66 -1.05
N TYR A 40 23.44 -9.37 -1.77
CA TYR A 40 23.52 -10.81 -1.96
C TYR A 40 24.13 -11.17 -3.32
N PRO A 41 24.79 -12.35 -3.45
CA PRO A 41 25.28 -12.84 -4.74
C PRO A 41 24.17 -12.89 -5.79
N VAL A 42 24.50 -12.64 -7.06
CA VAL A 42 23.54 -12.58 -8.18
C VAL A 42 22.60 -13.79 -8.21
N ALA A 43 23.12 -14.99 -7.99
CA ALA A 43 22.34 -16.24 -7.96
C ALA A 43 21.21 -16.25 -6.89
N LYS A 44 21.33 -15.43 -5.84
CA LYS A 44 20.36 -15.33 -4.73
C LYS A 44 19.42 -14.13 -4.85
N GLN A 45 19.66 -13.19 -5.76
CA GLN A 45 18.89 -11.94 -5.84
C GLN A 45 17.41 -12.18 -6.19
N THR A 46 17.10 -13.11 -7.10
CA THR A 46 15.72 -13.49 -7.42
C THR A 46 14.97 -13.99 -6.18
N LYS A 47 15.65 -14.79 -5.34
CA LYS A 47 15.06 -15.33 -4.11
C LYS A 47 14.86 -14.24 -3.05
N CYS A 48 15.84 -13.35 -2.90
CA CYS A 48 15.73 -12.17 -2.05
C CYS A 48 14.54 -11.29 -2.45
N ALA A 49 14.36 -11.00 -3.75
CA ALA A 49 13.24 -10.19 -4.22
C ALA A 49 11.89 -10.83 -3.91
N ALA A 50 11.77 -12.16 -4.07
CA ALA A 50 10.56 -12.90 -3.72
C ALA A 50 10.28 -12.85 -2.20
N ILE A 51 11.30 -13.05 -1.36
CA ILE A 51 11.18 -12.97 0.10
C ILE A 51 10.82 -11.54 0.53
N TRP A 52 11.45 -10.52 -0.04
CA TRP A 52 11.12 -9.13 0.23
C TRP A 52 9.66 -8.81 -0.09
N LYS A 53 9.18 -9.24 -1.27
CA LYS A 53 7.78 -9.06 -1.65
C LYS A 53 6.84 -9.72 -0.64
N ALA A 54 7.12 -10.95 -0.22
CA ALA A 54 6.31 -11.66 0.78
C ALA A 54 6.31 -10.93 2.12
N LEU A 55 7.48 -10.48 2.62
CA LEU A 55 7.59 -9.74 3.87
C LEU A 55 6.81 -8.41 3.85
N ASN A 56 6.81 -7.69 2.74
CA ASN A 56 6.02 -6.46 2.60
C ASN A 56 4.50 -6.77 2.60
N GLN A 57 4.09 -7.89 2.00
CA GLN A 57 2.69 -8.35 2.05
C GLN A 57 2.28 -8.76 3.47
N GLU A 58 3.14 -9.48 4.19
CA GLU A 58 2.95 -9.87 5.59
C GLU A 58 2.78 -8.64 6.50
N ASP A 59 3.52 -7.56 6.24
CA ASP A 59 3.45 -6.33 7.04
C ASP A 59 2.22 -5.46 6.74
N GLY A 60 1.63 -5.60 5.55
CA GLY A 60 0.55 -4.75 5.05
C GLY A 60 -0.60 -4.51 6.04
N PRO A 61 -1.19 -5.56 6.65
CA PRO A 61 -2.24 -5.39 7.65
C PRO A 61 -1.83 -4.55 8.86
N SER A 62 -0.62 -4.73 9.37
CA SER A 62 -0.13 -3.98 10.55
C SER A 62 0.12 -2.50 10.21
N ILE A 63 0.62 -2.21 9.01
CA ILE A 63 0.83 -0.84 8.51
C ILE A 63 -0.52 -0.14 8.33
N ALA A 64 -1.50 -0.82 7.75
CA ALA A 64 -2.85 -0.30 7.58
C ALA A 64 -3.51 0.00 8.94
N GLN A 65 -3.40 -0.91 9.91
CA GLN A 65 -3.93 -0.71 11.27
C GLN A 65 -3.28 0.49 11.96
N PHE A 66 -1.95 0.66 11.83
CA PHE A 66 -1.26 1.84 12.33
C PHE A 66 -1.80 3.13 11.70
N GLY A 67 -1.96 3.16 10.37
CA GLY A 67 -2.52 4.32 9.66
C GLY A 67 -3.94 4.68 10.10
N LEU A 68 -4.82 3.68 10.26
CA LEU A 68 -6.19 3.89 10.75
C LEU A 68 -6.22 4.41 12.19
N ALA A 69 -5.34 3.89 13.06
CA ALA A 69 -5.21 4.37 14.43
C ALA A 69 -4.71 5.83 14.48
N GLN A 70 -3.75 6.18 13.63
CA GLN A 70 -3.27 7.55 13.49
C GLN A 70 -4.39 8.50 13.02
N LEU A 71 -5.15 8.11 12.00
CA LEU A 71 -6.27 8.89 11.48
C LEU A 71 -7.30 9.15 12.58
N LYS A 72 -7.76 8.10 13.26
CA LYS A 72 -8.74 8.22 14.35
C LYS A 72 -8.27 9.19 15.43
N ARG A 73 -7.01 9.08 15.89
CA ARG A 73 -6.48 9.98 16.93
C ARG A 73 -6.37 11.43 16.45
N ARG A 74 -6.10 11.67 15.16
CA ARG A 74 -6.11 13.02 14.58
C ARG A 74 -7.53 13.59 14.57
N GLU A 75 -8.51 12.80 14.15
CA GLU A 75 -9.93 13.21 14.13
C GLU A 75 -10.48 13.49 15.54
N GLU A 76 -10.02 12.72 16.55
CA GLU A 76 -10.34 12.93 17.96
C GLU A 76 -9.54 14.09 18.61
N GLY A 77 -8.68 14.78 17.86
CA GLY A 77 -7.84 15.88 18.37
C GLY A 77 -6.76 15.44 19.37
N LYS A 78 -6.45 14.15 19.45
CA LYS A 78 -5.46 13.58 20.39
C LYS A 78 -4.02 13.80 19.94
N ILE A 79 -3.80 14.00 18.65
CA ILE A 79 -2.50 14.32 18.06
C ILE A 79 -2.63 15.47 17.07
N ASN A 80 -1.62 16.33 17.04
CA ASN A 80 -1.47 17.36 16.01
C ASN A 80 -0.70 16.83 14.78
N ALA A 81 -0.51 17.68 13.77
CA ALA A 81 0.18 17.30 12.54
C ALA A 81 1.66 16.95 12.76
N GLU A 82 2.35 17.63 13.67
CA GLU A 82 3.76 17.40 13.98
C GLU A 82 3.96 16.07 14.71
N GLN A 83 3.13 15.78 15.72
CA GLN A 83 3.12 14.52 16.43
C GLN A 83 2.83 13.35 15.48
N HIS A 84 1.83 13.50 14.61
CA HIS A 84 1.53 12.49 13.58
C HIS A 84 2.73 12.23 12.67
N LEU A 85 3.42 13.27 12.20
CA LEU A 85 4.62 13.12 11.37
C LEU A 85 5.73 12.40 12.15
N ALA A 86 6.03 12.82 13.37
CA ALA A 86 7.07 12.23 14.20
C ALA A 86 6.82 10.74 14.49
N GLU A 87 5.56 10.39 14.80
CA GLU A 87 5.15 9.02 15.04
C GLU A 87 5.20 8.18 13.76
N ASN A 88 4.75 8.70 12.62
CA ASN A 88 4.88 8.03 11.32
C ASN A 88 6.34 7.71 11.00
N MET A 89 7.24 8.68 11.18
CA MET A 89 8.67 8.49 10.93
C MET A 89 9.27 7.42 11.83
N THR A 90 8.88 7.43 13.11
CA THR A 90 9.30 6.40 14.07
C THR A 90 8.82 5.01 13.65
N PHE A 91 7.54 4.89 13.29
CA PHE A 91 6.95 3.62 12.84
C PHE A 91 7.59 3.10 11.55
N ILE A 92 7.81 3.97 10.55
CA ILE A 92 8.47 3.58 9.28
C ILE A 92 9.88 3.08 9.54
N LYS A 93 10.65 3.77 10.41
CA LYS A 93 12.01 3.34 10.76
C LYS A 93 12.00 1.96 11.43
N GLN A 94 11.17 1.77 12.44
CA GLN A 94 11.10 0.51 13.19
C GLN A 94 10.57 -0.65 12.35
N SER A 95 9.51 -0.43 11.56
CA SER A 95 8.94 -1.47 10.69
C SER A 95 9.89 -1.88 9.57
N THR A 96 10.59 -0.92 8.96
CA THR A 96 11.64 -1.19 7.96
C THR A 96 12.77 -2.00 8.57
N GLN A 97 13.27 -1.61 9.75
CA GLN A 97 14.34 -2.35 10.45
C GLN A 97 13.93 -3.81 10.72
N LYS A 98 12.73 -4.04 11.26
CA LYS A 98 12.21 -5.40 11.49
C LYS A 98 12.04 -6.20 10.20
N ARG A 99 11.73 -5.54 9.09
CA ARG A 99 11.63 -6.20 7.78
C ARG A 99 13.00 -6.61 7.26
N LEU A 100 14.01 -5.77 7.43
CA LEU A 100 15.40 -6.08 7.07
C LEU A 100 15.94 -7.25 7.89
N GLU A 101 15.72 -7.27 9.20
CA GLU A 101 16.12 -8.38 10.07
C GLU A 101 15.47 -9.71 9.65
N ARG A 102 14.18 -9.69 9.30
CA ARG A 102 13.47 -10.87 8.79
C ARG A 102 13.94 -11.29 7.39
N LEU A 103 14.31 -10.34 6.54
CA LEU A 103 14.90 -10.64 5.23
C LEU A 103 16.21 -11.39 5.42
N ASP A 104 17.08 -10.88 6.29
CA ASP A 104 18.41 -11.44 6.54
C ASP A 104 18.31 -12.85 7.12
N ALA A 105 17.47 -13.03 8.14
CA ALA A 105 17.22 -14.35 8.73
C ALA A 105 16.61 -15.38 7.76
N ARG A 106 15.89 -14.94 6.72
CA ARG A 106 15.36 -15.83 5.68
C ARG A 106 16.43 -16.12 4.62
N MET A 107 17.23 -15.12 4.23
CA MET A 107 18.31 -15.26 3.25
C MET A 107 19.49 -16.09 3.74
N GLU A 108 19.69 -16.22 5.06
CA GLU A 108 20.66 -17.17 5.64
C GLU A 108 20.33 -18.64 5.33
N LYS A 109 19.07 -18.95 4.98
CA LYS A 109 18.59 -20.32 4.68
C LYS A 109 18.57 -20.64 3.19
N GLU A 110 18.88 -19.66 2.36
CA GLU A 110 18.97 -19.75 0.90
C GLU A 110 20.45 -19.77 0.48
#